data_AF-A0A936JEM4-F1
#
_entry.id   AF-A0A936JEM4-F1
#
_cell.length_a   1.000
_cell.length_b   1.000
_cell.length_c   1.000
_cell.angle_alpha   90.00
_cell.angle_beta   90.00
_cell.angle_gamma   90.00
#
_symmetry.space_group_name_H-M   'P 1'
#
loop_
_entity.id
_entity.type
_entity.pdbx_description
1 polymer ?
#
loop_
_entity_poly.entity_id
_entity_poly.type
_entity_poly.pdbx_seq_one_letter_code
_entity_poly.pdbx_strand_id
1 'polypeptide(L)'
;MHNIYSFEGERYYFDIIAQPKGGKQTFEIRATCVDSGASATVTHIPYVMEQILDGTKVEERFKLPVWIVTPAEAKEFSTHSVSLFSQQDKLELMEDAMNDDRAGGKWVNEEEFIEDEFELDDEDEEIDDWEDTEPEDNEQLDHY
;
A
#
# COMPACT_ATOMS: atom_id res chain seq x y z
N MET A 1 -6.16 1.10 9.73
CA MET A 1 -5.80 -0.28 10.08
C MET A 1 -4.42 -0.52 9.50
N HIS A 2 -3.46 -0.99 10.29
CA HIS A 2 -2.10 -1.28 9.83
C HIS A 2 -1.81 -2.76 10.06
N ASN A 3 -1.74 -3.51 8.96
CA ASN A 3 -1.48 -4.93 8.93
C ASN A 3 -0.51 -5.26 7.81
N ILE A 4 0.48 -6.09 8.11
CA ILE A 4 1.40 -6.67 7.13
C ILE A 4 1.45 -8.18 7.37
N TYR A 5 1.29 -8.96 6.30
CA TYR A 5 1.41 -10.42 6.33
C TYR A 5 2.41 -10.87 5.26
N SER A 6 3.42 -11.62 5.67
CA SER A 6 4.50 -12.06 4.78
C SER A 6 4.39 -13.57 4.51
N PHE A 7 4.61 -13.94 3.25
CA PHE A 7 4.60 -15.32 2.77
C PHE A 7 5.88 -15.60 1.99
N GLU A 8 6.53 -16.73 2.30
CA GLU A 8 7.75 -17.17 1.65
C GLU A 8 7.41 -18.21 0.59
N GLY A 9 7.59 -17.85 -0.69
CA GLY A 9 7.60 -18.77 -1.82
C GLY A 9 9.01 -19.29 -2.13
N GLU A 10 9.15 -20.10 -3.16
CA GLU A 10 10.46 -20.67 -3.54
C GLU A 10 11.38 -19.64 -4.22
N ARG A 11 10.80 -18.67 -4.95
CA ARG A 11 11.47 -17.66 -5.78
C ARG A 11 11.17 -16.24 -5.32
N TYR A 12 10.05 -16.03 -4.64
CA TYR A 12 9.61 -14.71 -4.19
C TYR A 12 9.09 -14.74 -2.75
N TYR A 13 9.40 -13.68 -2.01
CA TYR A 13 8.66 -13.29 -0.80
C TYR A 13 7.50 -12.39 -1.19
N PHE A 14 6.34 -12.57 -0.57
CA PHE A 14 5.18 -11.73 -0.79
C PHE A 14 4.72 -11.07 0.50
N ASP A 15 4.61 -9.75 0.48
CA ASP A 15 4.07 -8.97 1.58
C ASP A 15 2.69 -8.43 1.20
N ILE A 16 1.67 -8.80 1.96
CA ILE A 16 0.33 -8.22 1.88
C ILE A 16 0.28 -7.06 2.86
N ILE A 17 0.15 -5.85 2.35
CA ILE A 17 0.30 -4.62 3.13
C ILE A 17 -1.03 -3.86 3.08
N ALA A 18 -1.61 -3.60 4.25
CA ALA A 18 -2.77 -2.74 4.41
C ALA A 18 -2.48 -1.70 5.50
N GLN A 19 -2.29 -0.44 5.13
CA GLN A 19 -1.88 0.60 6.08
C GLN A 19 -2.51 1.97 5.79
N PRO A 20 -2.60 2.87 6.78
CA PRO A 20 -2.90 4.27 6.51
C PRO A 20 -1.67 4.97 5.90
N LYS A 21 -1.84 5.73 4.82
CA LYS A 21 -0.82 6.58 4.17
C LYS A 21 -1.48 7.86 3.65
N GLY A 22 -0.92 9.04 3.93
CA GLY A 22 -1.49 10.34 3.53
C GLY A 22 -2.97 10.51 3.96
N GLY A 23 -3.30 10.12 5.19
CA GLY A 23 -4.67 10.15 5.72
C GLY A 23 -5.66 9.15 5.11
N LYS A 24 -5.26 8.35 4.11
CA LYS A 24 -6.11 7.37 3.42
C LYS A 24 -5.70 5.94 3.79
N GLN A 25 -6.64 5.00 3.76
CA GLN A 25 -6.34 3.58 3.91
C GLN A 25 -5.92 3.02 2.55
N THR A 26 -4.76 2.37 2.51
CA THR A 26 -4.22 1.72 1.32
C THR A 26 -4.15 0.20 1.47
N PHE A 27 -4.08 -0.47 0.33
CA PHE A 27 -3.84 -1.90 0.19
C PHE A 27 -2.91 -2.15 -0.99
N GLU A 28 -1.88 -2.97 -0.78
CA GLU A 28 -0.97 -3.43 -1.83
C GLU A 28 -0.43 -4.83 -1.52
N ILE A 29 0.04 -5.52 -2.55
CA ILE A 29 0.89 -6.71 -2.43
C ILE A 29 2.23 -6.40 -3.06
N ARG A 30 3.31 -6.61 -2.30
CA ARG A 30 4.69 -6.47 -2.75
C ARG A 30 5.27 -7.86 -2.97
N ALA A 31 5.98 -8.05 -4.07
CA ALA A 31 6.76 -9.25 -4.33
C ALA A 31 8.25 -8.90 -4.34
N THR A 32 9.07 -9.69 -3.66
CA THR A 32 10.52 -9.52 -3.55
C THR A 32 11.20 -10.78 -4.03
N CYS A 33 12.01 -10.69 -5.08
CA CYS A 33 12.73 -11.84 -5.63
C CYS A 33 13.83 -12.31 -4.67
N VAL A 34 13.83 -13.59 -4.32
CA VAL A 34 14.80 -14.21 -3.39
C VAL A 34 16.23 -14.09 -3.95
N ASP A 35 16.41 -14.33 -5.25
CA ASP A 35 17.74 -14.36 -5.87
C ASP A 35 18.37 -12.98 -6.03
N SER A 36 17.57 -11.95 -6.33
CA SER A 36 18.10 -10.62 -6.67
C SER A 36 17.79 -9.53 -5.65
N GLY A 37 16.89 -9.77 -4.70
CA GLY A 37 16.37 -8.75 -3.77
C GLY A 37 15.53 -7.65 -4.43
N ALA A 38 15.24 -7.76 -5.73
CA ALA A 38 14.45 -6.76 -6.43
C ALA A 38 12.96 -6.91 -6.06
N SER A 39 12.30 -5.79 -5.85
CA SER A 39 10.91 -5.71 -5.39
C SER A 39 10.01 -5.00 -6.40
N ALA A 40 8.74 -5.37 -6.41
CA ALA A 40 7.70 -4.71 -7.19
C ALA A 40 6.35 -4.77 -6.48
N THR A 41 5.52 -3.75 -6.65
CA THR A 41 4.11 -3.79 -6.24
C THR A 41 3.27 -4.46 -7.32
N VAL A 42 2.69 -5.60 -6.98
CA VAL A 42 2.11 -6.57 -7.93
C VAL A 42 0.59 -6.64 -7.88
N THR A 43 -0.04 -5.86 -7.00
CA THR A 43 -1.50 -5.80 -6.82
C THR A 43 -2.26 -5.50 -8.11
N HIS A 44 -1.65 -4.77 -9.04
CA HIS A 44 -2.25 -4.36 -10.31
C HIS A 44 -2.14 -5.40 -11.43
N ILE A 45 -1.36 -6.48 -11.21
CA ILE A 45 -1.22 -7.54 -12.21
C ILE A 45 -2.59 -8.23 -12.37
N PRO A 46 -3.15 -8.35 -13.59
CA PRO A 46 -4.52 -8.81 -13.79
C PRO A 46 -4.85 -10.11 -13.08
N TYR A 47 -3.96 -11.09 -13.15
CA TYR A 47 -4.14 -12.37 -12.46
C TYR A 47 -4.23 -12.20 -10.94
N VAL A 48 -3.28 -11.46 -10.34
CA VAL A 48 -3.24 -11.18 -8.90
C VAL A 48 -4.51 -10.45 -8.46
N MET A 49 -4.86 -9.37 -9.16
CA MET A 49 -6.06 -8.57 -8.90
C MET A 49 -7.33 -9.42 -8.95
N GLU A 50 -7.49 -10.27 -9.98
CA GLU A 50 -8.66 -11.14 -10.12
C GLU A 50 -8.79 -12.14 -8.97
N GLN A 51 -7.69 -12.69 -8.48
CA GLN A 51 -7.72 -13.60 -7.33
C GLN A 51 -8.13 -12.87 -6.03
N ILE A 52 -7.61 -11.66 -5.79
CA ILE A 52 -7.90 -10.89 -4.57
C ILE A 52 -9.36 -10.42 -4.53
N LEU A 53 -9.87 -9.96 -5.68
CA LEU A 53 -11.23 -9.43 -5.78
C LEU A 53 -12.29 -10.53 -5.70
N ASP A 54 -11.93 -11.81 -5.90
CA ASP A 54 -12.82 -12.99 -5.77
C ASP A 54 -14.18 -12.81 -6.47
N GLY A 55 -14.16 -12.40 -7.74
CA GLY A 55 -15.37 -12.15 -8.53
C GLY A 55 -16.03 -10.78 -8.32
N THR A 56 -15.47 -9.94 -7.46
CA THR A 56 -15.84 -8.52 -7.36
C THR A 56 -15.51 -7.79 -8.66
N LYS A 57 -16.38 -6.85 -9.04
CA LYS A 57 -16.18 -6.05 -10.26
C LYS A 57 -14.89 -5.24 -10.16
N VAL A 58 -14.01 -5.39 -11.15
CA VAL A 58 -12.81 -4.57 -11.28
C VAL A 58 -13.19 -3.10 -11.54
N GLU A 59 -12.83 -2.24 -10.61
CA GLU A 59 -12.93 -0.78 -10.73
C GLU A 59 -11.63 -0.18 -11.27
N GLU A 60 -11.68 1.00 -11.90
CA GLU A 60 -10.49 1.66 -12.44
C GLU A 60 -9.41 1.93 -11.38
N ARG A 61 -9.82 2.22 -10.14
CA ARG A 61 -8.91 2.44 -9.01
C ARG A 61 -8.03 1.23 -8.67
N PHE A 62 -8.43 0.02 -9.05
CA PHE A 62 -7.66 -1.21 -8.81
C PHE A 62 -6.62 -1.51 -9.88
N LYS A 63 -6.59 -0.73 -10.97
CA LYS A 63 -5.53 -0.83 -11.98
C LYS A 63 -4.23 -0.15 -11.56
N LEU A 64 -4.25 0.60 -10.45
CA LEU A 64 -3.06 1.20 -9.86
C LEU A 64 -2.33 0.17 -9.00
N PRO A 65 -0.98 0.26 -8.87
CA PRO A 65 -0.22 -0.65 -8.01
C PRO A 65 -0.67 -0.62 -6.55
N VAL A 66 -0.97 0.58 -6.04
CA VAL A 66 -1.46 0.81 -4.67
C VAL A 66 -2.94 1.17 -4.71
N TRP A 67 -3.77 0.43 -3.99
CA TRP A 67 -5.22 0.65 -3.98
C TRP A 67 -5.62 1.55 -2.81
N ILE A 68 -6.35 2.63 -3.11
CA ILE A 68 -7.04 3.41 -2.09
C ILE A 68 -8.37 2.73 -1.80
N VAL A 69 -8.53 2.27 -0.56
CA VAL A 69 -9.64 1.41 -0.13
C VAL A 69 -10.25 1.91 1.17
N THR A 70 -11.48 1.51 1.45
CA THR A 70 -12.07 1.72 2.78
C THR A 70 -11.45 0.77 3.80
N PRO A 71 -11.57 1.04 5.12
CA PRO A 71 -11.11 0.10 6.15
C PRO A 71 -11.79 -1.29 6.08
N ALA A 72 -13.03 -1.36 5.59
CA ALA A 72 -13.75 -2.61 5.41
C ALA A 72 -13.15 -3.43 4.25
N GLU A 73 -12.94 -2.78 3.10
CA GLU A 73 -12.29 -3.38 1.93
C GLU A 73 -10.86 -3.84 2.24
N ALA A 74 -10.07 -3.00 2.93
CA ALA A 74 -8.72 -3.37 3.34
C ALA A 74 -8.69 -4.67 4.16
N LYS A 75 -9.65 -4.83 5.08
CA LYS A 75 -9.78 -6.04 5.89
C LYS A 75 -10.20 -7.25 5.04
N GLU A 76 -11.16 -7.07 4.14
CA GLU A 76 -11.64 -8.12 3.24
C GLU A 76 -10.53 -8.62 2.33
N PHE A 77 -9.88 -7.71 1.59
CA PHE A 77 -8.79 -8.03 0.68
C PHE A 77 -7.60 -8.66 1.41
N SER A 78 -7.22 -8.14 2.58
CA SER A 78 -6.17 -8.77 3.41
C SER A 78 -6.55 -10.19 3.80
N THR A 79 -7.80 -10.44 4.18
CA THR A 79 -8.27 -11.76 4.60
C THR A 79 -8.25 -12.75 3.42
N HIS A 80 -8.74 -12.33 2.25
CA HIS A 80 -8.73 -13.15 1.04
C HIS A 80 -7.31 -13.44 0.58
N SER A 81 -6.46 -12.42 0.50
CA SER A 81 -5.05 -12.59 0.12
C SER A 81 -4.32 -13.51 1.10
N VAL A 82 -4.48 -13.34 2.41
CA VAL A 82 -3.89 -14.27 3.39
C VAL A 82 -4.37 -15.71 3.15
N SER A 83 -5.66 -15.91 2.89
CA SER A 83 -6.20 -17.25 2.59
C SER A 83 -5.66 -17.84 1.30
N LEU A 84 -5.42 -17.02 0.27
CA LEU A 84 -4.85 -17.44 -1.00
C LEU A 84 -3.38 -17.82 -0.84
N PHE A 85 -2.56 -16.94 -0.27
CA PHE A 85 -1.12 -17.13 -0.13
C PHE A 85 -0.75 -18.19 0.92
N SER A 86 -1.68 -18.57 1.81
CA SER A 86 -1.52 -19.71 2.72
C SER A 86 -1.66 -21.08 2.02
N GLN A 87 -2.15 -21.12 0.78
CA GLN A 87 -2.29 -22.35 0.01
C GLN A 87 -1.10 -22.49 -0.95
N GLN A 88 -0.32 -23.57 -0.78
CA GLN A 88 0.94 -23.77 -1.52
C GLN A 88 0.74 -23.75 -3.05
N ASP A 89 -0.30 -24.42 -3.54
CA ASP A 89 -0.63 -24.46 -4.98
C ASP A 89 -0.98 -23.07 -5.53
N LYS A 90 -1.62 -22.23 -4.72
CA LYS A 90 -1.94 -20.85 -5.09
C LYS A 90 -0.73 -19.96 -5.04
N LEU A 91 0.13 -20.14 -4.05
CA LEU A 91 1.40 -19.42 -3.92
C LEU A 91 2.29 -19.69 -5.13
N GLU A 92 2.46 -20.96 -5.52
CA GLU A 92 3.22 -21.35 -6.73
C GLU A 92 2.66 -20.68 -8.00
N LEU A 93 1.33 -20.64 -8.17
CA LEU A 93 0.71 -19.95 -9.31
C LEU A 93 0.97 -18.42 -9.28
N MET A 94 1.05 -17.81 -8.10
CA MET A 94 1.44 -16.40 -7.98
C MET A 94 2.90 -16.20 -8.38
N GLU A 95 3.80 -17.10 -7.97
CA GLU A 95 5.21 -17.05 -8.35
C GLU A 95 5.41 -17.18 -9.86
N ASP A 96 4.65 -18.04 -10.53
CA ASP A 96 4.66 -18.15 -11.98
C ASP A 96 4.21 -16.85 -12.65
N ALA A 97 3.13 -16.22 -12.15
CA ALA A 97 2.69 -14.91 -12.64
C ALA A 97 3.77 -13.83 -12.43
N MET A 98 4.55 -13.88 -11.35
CA MET A 98 5.65 -12.94 -11.11
C MET A 98 6.82 -13.16 -12.06
N ASN A 99 7.11 -14.41 -12.44
CA ASN A 99 8.17 -14.69 -13.40
C ASN A 99 7.83 -14.14 -14.79
N ASP A 100 6.57 -14.25 -15.20
CA ASP A 100 6.09 -13.66 -16.45
C ASP A 100 6.16 -12.12 -16.40
N ASP A 101 5.77 -11.51 -15.27
CA ASP A 101 5.86 -10.06 -15.08
C ASP A 101 7.32 -9.56 -15.03
N ARG A 102 8.21 -10.26 -14.33
CA ARG A 102 9.63 -9.89 -14.21
C ARG A 102 10.34 -9.81 -15.56
N ALA A 103 9.90 -10.58 -16.55
CA ALA A 103 10.43 -10.49 -17.90
C ALA A 103 10.05 -9.18 -18.63
N GLY A 104 9.03 -8.45 -18.17
CA GLY A 104 8.50 -7.24 -18.80
C GLY A 104 8.25 -6.03 -17.89
N GLY A 105 8.41 -6.15 -16.57
CA GLY A 105 7.95 -5.19 -15.56
C GLY A 105 9.03 -4.26 -14.98
N LYS A 106 8.58 -3.27 -14.18
CA LYS A 106 9.41 -2.28 -13.49
C LYS A 106 9.83 -2.79 -12.10
N TRP A 107 10.71 -3.79 -12.07
CA TRP A 107 11.29 -4.29 -10.83
C TRP A 107 12.42 -3.38 -10.41
N VAL A 108 12.31 -2.80 -9.22
CA VAL A 108 13.30 -1.88 -8.67
C VAL A 108 14.02 -2.55 -7.51
N ASN A 109 15.24 -2.12 -7.21
CA ASN A 109 15.90 -2.57 -5.99
C ASN A 109 15.24 -1.91 -4.78
N GLU A 110 15.35 -2.55 -3.60
CA GLU A 110 14.72 -2.08 -2.36
C GLU A 110 15.04 -0.60 -2.03
N GLU A 111 16.27 -0.13 -2.31
CA GLU A 111 16.68 1.26 -2.10
C GLU A 111 15.91 2.27 -2.96
N GLU A 112 15.60 1.94 -4.22
CA GLU A 112 14.84 2.80 -5.13
C GLU A 112 13.34 2.79 -4.81
N PHE A 113 12.83 1.70 -4.22
CA PHE A 113 11.43 1.59 -3.82
C PHE A 113 11.08 2.50 -2.62
N ILE A 114 12.02 2.65 -1.68
CA ILE A 114 11.84 3.49 -0.48
C ILE A 114 11.76 4.98 -0.86
N GLU A 115 12.48 5.42 -1.89
CA GLU A 115 12.45 6.82 -2.35
C GLU A 115 11.08 7.19 -2.96
N ASP A 116 10.47 6.30 -3.76
CA ASP A 116 9.11 6.50 -4.32
C ASP A 116 8.02 6.44 -3.24
N GLU A 117 8.29 5.78 -2.10
CA GLU A 117 7.39 5.71 -0.95
C GLU A 117 7.32 7.06 -0.18
N PHE A 118 8.38 7.88 -0.23
CA PHE A 118 8.46 9.19 0.43
C PHE A 118 7.77 10.34 -0.31
N GLU A 119 7.63 10.28 -1.65
CA GLU A 119 6.98 11.36 -2.42
C GLU A 119 5.47 11.52 -2.12
N LEU A 120 4.85 10.53 -1.46
CA LEU A 120 3.45 10.58 -1.04
C LEU A 120 3.24 11.24 0.35
N ASP A 121 4.31 11.62 1.06
CA ASP A 121 4.25 12.28 2.38
C ASP A 121 4.47 13.80 2.30
N ASP A 122 4.97 14.31 1.16
CA ASP A 122 5.35 15.73 0.98
C ASP A 122 4.23 16.60 0.36
N GLU A 123 3.03 16.07 0.09
CA GLU A 123 1.92 16.83 -0.51
C GLU A 123 0.92 17.45 0.48
N ASP A 124 1.23 17.50 1.79
CA ASP A 124 0.43 18.21 2.80
C ASP A 124 1.27 19.15 3.71
N GLU A 125 2.23 19.90 3.14
CA GLU A 125 2.61 21.20 3.75
C GLU A 125 1.52 22.23 3.42
N GLU A 126 0.37 22.14 4.11
CA GLU A 126 -0.49 23.30 4.27
C GLU A 126 0.29 24.36 5.07
N ILE A 127 0.88 25.30 4.34
CA ILE A 127 1.33 26.59 4.85
C ILE A 127 0.09 27.27 5.44
N ASP A 128 -0.10 27.12 6.76
CA ASP A 128 -1.11 27.85 7.52
C ASP A 128 -0.67 29.32 7.62
N ASP A 129 -1.08 30.08 6.61
CA ASP A 129 -1.11 31.53 6.59
C ASP A 129 -2.12 32.02 7.63
N TRP A 130 -1.64 32.28 8.86
CA TRP A 130 -2.36 33.10 9.83
C TRP A 130 -1.51 34.33 10.19
N GLU A 131 -1.60 35.34 9.32
CA GLU A 131 -1.40 36.73 9.70
C GLU A 131 -2.34 37.09 10.87
N ASP A 132 -1.69 37.45 11.98
CA ASP A 132 -1.94 38.66 12.77
C ASP A 132 -3.22 38.72 13.63
N THR A 133 -3.03 38.76 14.95
CA THR A 133 -3.47 39.90 15.79
C THR A 133 -3.03 39.68 17.23
N GLU A 134 -2.03 40.43 17.69
CA GLU A 134 -1.80 40.64 19.12
C GLU A 134 -3.00 41.40 19.70
N PRO A 135 -3.74 40.89 20.72
CA PRO A 135 -4.69 41.72 21.42
C PRO A 135 -3.93 42.67 22.36
N GLU A 136 -4.02 43.96 22.06
CA GLU A 136 -3.62 45.07 22.92
C GLU A 136 -4.24 44.95 24.32
N ASP A 137 -3.40 45.28 25.29
CA ASP A 137 -3.63 45.66 26.68
C ASP A 137 -5.08 46.07 27.05
N ASN A 138 -5.68 45.40 28.05
CA ASN A 138 -6.80 45.97 28.81
C ASN A 138 -6.81 45.41 30.24
N GLU A 139 -5.84 45.80 31.06
CA GLU A 139 -5.94 45.70 32.52
C GLU A 139 -7.02 46.66 33.06
N GLN A 140 -8.27 46.22 33.07
CA GLN A 140 -9.28 46.70 34.01
C GLN A 140 -10.29 45.58 34.30
N LEU A 141 -10.31 45.08 35.54
CA LEU A 141 -11.49 45.18 36.40
C LEU A 141 -11.26 44.58 37.80
N ASP A 142 -11.70 45.39 38.77
CA ASP A 142 -11.81 45.19 40.21
C ASP A 142 -12.56 43.93 40.68
N HIS A 143 -12.40 43.69 41.98
CA HIS A 143 -13.23 42.92 42.94
C HIS A 143 -12.84 41.46 43.23
N TYR A 144 -12.21 41.21 44.39
CA TYR A 144 -12.89 41.04 45.69
C TYR A 144 -11.94 41.22 46.87
#